data_AF-A0A158CTK1-F1
#
_entry.id   AF-A0A158CTK1-F1
#
_cell.length_a   1.000
_cell.length_b   1.000
_cell.length_c   1.000
_cell.angle_alpha   90.00
_cell.angle_beta   90.00
_cell.angle_gamma   90.00
#
_symmetry.space_group_name_H-M   'P 1'
#
loop_
_entity.id
_entity.type
_entity.pdbx_description
1 polymer ?
#
loop_
_entity_poly.entity_id
_entity_poly.type
_entity_poly.pdbx_seq_one_letter_code
_entity_poly.pdbx_strand_id
1 'polypeptide(L)'
;MEARDYLFKLAALQHNAPGGSRLENAVIIEVSSMVDQITLSLDLQSTDRYALMMARATALAGNPDLAIAKVEAVLRRIAER
;
A
#
# COMPACT_ATOMS: atom_id res chain seq x y z
N MET A 1 -10.78 -11.42 -3.69
CA MET A 1 -10.08 -10.18 -4.10
C MET A 1 -8.62 -10.56 -4.21
N GLU A 2 -8.02 -10.32 -5.38
CA GLU A 2 -6.67 -10.76 -5.73
C GLU A 2 -5.65 -9.62 -5.57
N ALA A 3 -4.35 -9.94 -5.56
CA ALA A 3 -3.29 -8.94 -5.51
C ALA A 3 -3.37 -7.92 -6.66
N ARG A 4 -3.87 -8.35 -7.83
CA ARG A 4 -4.10 -7.46 -9.00
C ARG A 4 -5.18 -6.40 -8.72
N ASP A 5 -6.25 -6.74 -8.00
CA ASP A 5 -7.30 -5.78 -7.63
C ASP A 5 -6.74 -4.65 -6.78
N TYR A 6 -5.80 -4.99 -5.88
CA TYR A 6 -5.12 -4.00 -5.05
C TYR A 6 -4.14 -3.12 -5.83
N LEU A 7 -3.47 -3.65 -6.87
CA LEU A 7 -2.64 -2.84 -7.76
C LEU A 7 -3.47 -1.77 -8.48
N PHE A 8 -4.67 -2.12 -8.96
CA PHE A 8 -5.58 -1.13 -9.56
C PHE A 8 -6.00 -0.04 -8.57
N LYS A 9 -6.33 -0.42 -7.33
CA LYS A 9 -6.68 0.55 -6.26
C LYS A 9 -5.50 1.47 -5.92
N LEU A 10 -4.28 0.91 -5.86
CA LEU A 10 -3.07 1.67 -5.55
C LEU A 10 -2.71 2.67 -6.66
N ALA A 11 -2.88 2.29 -7.92
CA ALA A 11 -2.67 3.19 -9.06
C ALA A 11 -3.68 4.36 -9.06
N ALA A 12 -4.95 4.08 -8.72
CA ALA A 12 -5.96 5.12 -8.57
C ALA A 12 -5.61 6.09 -7.43
N LEU A 13 -5.05 5.59 -6.33
CA LEU A 13 -4.59 6.42 -5.22
C LEU A 13 -3.46 7.37 -5.62
N GLN A 14 -2.45 6.87 -6.36
CA GLN A 14 -1.35 7.70 -6.87
C GLN A 14 -1.83 8.80 -7.82
N HIS A 15 -2.74 8.47 -8.73
CA HIS A 15 -3.25 9.43 -9.71
C HIS A 15 -4.11 10.53 -9.05
N ASN A 16 -4.77 10.21 -7.94
CA ASN A 16 -5.70 11.12 -7.28
C ASN A 16 -5.08 11.93 -6.14
N ALA A 17 -3.79 11.79 -5.83
CA ALA A 17 -3.09 12.54 -4.79
C ALA A 17 -2.63 13.93 -5.32
N PRO A 18 -3.34 15.03 -5.05
CA PRO A 18 -2.94 16.38 -5.46
C PRO A 18 -1.92 16.93 -4.47
N GLY A 19 -0.86 17.58 -4.95
CA GLY A 19 0.21 18.12 -4.12
C GLY A 19 -0.26 19.15 -3.09
N GLY A 20 -0.40 18.75 -1.83
CA GLY A 20 -0.72 19.62 -0.69
C GLY A 20 -0.78 18.89 0.64
N SER A 21 -0.33 19.53 1.73
CA SER A 21 -0.12 18.88 3.05
C SER A 21 -1.37 18.31 3.72
N ARG A 22 -2.56 18.89 3.49
CA ARG A 22 -3.82 18.33 3.99
C ARG A 22 -4.20 17.02 3.30
N LEU A 23 -3.75 16.83 2.06
CA LEU A 23 -3.98 15.62 1.28
C LEU A 23 -2.95 14.54 1.61
N GLU A 24 -1.73 14.91 2.01
CA GLU A 24 -0.72 13.93 2.49
C GLU A 24 -1.25 13.08 3.65
N ASN A 25 -1.92 13.67 4.64
CA ASN A 25 -2.53 12.90 5.74
C ASN A 25 -3.62 11.94 5.26
N ALA A 26 -4.42 12.33 4.26
CA ALA A 26 -5.44 11.47 3.68
C ALA A 26 -4.79 10.27 2.98
N VAL A 27 -3.74 10.51 2.18
CA VAL A 27 -2.98 9.45 1.51
C VAL A 27 -2.32 8.52 2.53
N ILE A 28 -1.75 9.05 3.62
CA ILE A 28 -1.18 8.22 4.70
C ILE A 28 -2.22 7.25 5.26
N ILE A 29 -3.44 7.74 5.55
CA ILE A 29 -4.53 6.93 6.08
C ILE A 29 -4.97 5.89 5.05
N GLU A 30 -5.16 6.28 3.79
CA GLU A 30 -5.60 5.38 2.72
C GLU A 30 -4.59 4.27 2.43
N VAL A 31 -3.30 4.58 2.32
CA VAL A 31 -2.23 3.58 2.14
C VAL A 31 -2.19 2.63 3.34
N SER A 32 -2.27 3.16 4.57
CA SER A 32 -2.24 2.34 5.79
C SER A 32 -3.45 1.40 5.86
N SER A 33 -4.64 1.91 5.54
CA SER A 33 -5.86 1.10 5.49
C SER A 33 -5.80 0.04 4.39
N MET A 34 -5.23 0.38 3.23
CA MET A 34 -5.03 -0.57 2.14
C MET A 34 -4.10 -1.71 2.57
N VAL A 35 -3.00 -1.41 3.26
CA VAL A 35 -2.11 -2.44 3.82
C VAL A 35 -2.87 -3.35 4.80
N ASP A 36 -3.66 -2.78 5.70
CA ASP A 36 -4.44 -3.54 6.67
C ASP A 36 -5.43 -4.48 5.95
N GLN A 37 -6.12 -3.97 4.91
CA GLN A 37 -7.00 -4.79 4.07
C GLN A 37 -6.26 -5.92 3.35
N ILE A 38 -5.13 -5.63 2.69
CA ILE A 38 -4.32 -6.65 2.00
C ILE A 38 -3.92 -7.76 2.97
N THR A 39 -3.45 -7.37 4.16
CA THR A 39 -2.95 -8.29 5.19
C THR A 39 -4.01 -9.24 5.73
N LEU A 40 -5.27 -8.79 5.75
CA LEU A 40 -6.43 -9.57 6.17
C LEU A 40 -7.05 -10.40 5.05
N SER A 41 -6.91 -9.97 3.79
CA SER A 41 -7.66 -10.52 2.66
C SER A 41 -6.87 -11.52 1.82
N LEU A 42 -5.55 -11.39 1.78
CA LEU A 42 -4.69 -12.29 1.02
C LEU A 42 -4.05 -13.33 1.94
N ASP A 43 -3.87 -14.54 1.42
CA ASP A 43 -3.02 -15.54 2.05
C ASP A 43 -1.55 -15.19 1.75
N LEU A 44 -0.88 -14.61 2.75
CA LEU A 44 0.44 -14.03 2.61
C LEU A 44 1.49 -14.88 3.30
N GLN A 45 2.62 -15.09 2.62
CA GLN A 45 3.82 -15.58 3.29
C GLN A 45 4.28 -14.57 4.34
N SER A 46 4.95 -15.05 5.40
CA SER A 46 5.48 -14.21 6.48
C SER A 46 6.33 -13.04 5.98
N THR A 47 7.12 -13.26 4.92
CA THR A 47 7.96 -12.24 4.30
C THR A 47 7.14 -11.11 3.67
N ASP A 48 6.06 -11.45 2.96
CA ASP A 48 5.21 -10.46 2.28
C ASP A 48 4.37 -9.68 3.31
N ARG A 49 3.87 -10.37 4.34
CA ARG A 49 3.19 -9.73 5.48
C ARG A 49 4.11 -8.75 6.21
N TYR A 50 5.37 -9.14 6.46
CA TYR A 50 6.35 -8.23 7.09
C TYR A 50 6.65 -7.01 6.22
N ALA A 51 6.84 -7.21 4.91
CA ALA A 51 7.10 -6.12 3.98
C ALA A 51 5.93 -5.12 3.92
N LEU A 52 4.70 -5.61 3.94
CA LEU A 52 3.49 -4.78 4.02
C LEU A 52 3.43 -3.99 5.33
N MET A 53 3.70 -4.63 6.48
CA MET A 53 3.78 -3.92 7.77
C MET A 53 4.83 -2.80 7.76
N MET A 54 5.99 -3.03 7.13
CA MET A 54 7.00 -2.00 6.95
C MET A 54 6.54 -0.85 6.03
N ALA A 55 5.76 -1.14 4.99
CA ALA A 55 5.15 -0.12 4.14
C ALA A 55 4.17 0.75 4.93
N ARG A 56 3.32 0.14 5.77
CA ARG A 56 2.41 0.86 6.67
C ARG A 56 3.16 1.76 7.65
N ALA A 57 4.21 1.25 8.30
CA ALA A 57 5.05 2.05 9.18
C ALA A 57 5.69 3.25 8.46
N THR A 58 6.08 3.05 7.19
CA THR A 58 6.63 4.12 6.33
C THR A 58 5.60 5.21 6.04
N ALA A 59 4.34 4.83 5.76
CA ALA A 59 3.26 5.79 5.55
C ALA A 59 3.03 6.62 6.82
N LEU A 60 2.90 5.95 7.97
CA LEU A 60 2.68 6.60 9.26
C LEU A 60 3.84 7.51 9.71
N ALA A 61 5.05 7.28 9.19
CA ALA A 61 6.20 8.15 9.37
C ALA A 61 6.19 9.41 8.48
N GLY A 62 5.09 9.68 7.77
CA GLY A 62 4.96 10.85 6.89
C GLY A 62 5.54 10.66 5.49
N ASN A 63 5.82 9.42 5.06
CA ASN A 63 6.39 9.12 3.75
C ASN A 63 5.41 8.29 2.89
N PRO A 64 4.25 8.84 2.49
CA PRO A 64 3.22 8.10 1.76
C PRO A 64 3.71 7.60 0.39
N ASP A 65 4.48 8.38 -0.38
CA ASP A 65 4.94 7.97 -1.71
C ASP A 65 5.87 6.75 -1.65
N LEU A 66 6.80 6.74 -0.69
CA LEU A 66 7.67 5.59 -0.46
C LEU A 66 6.88 4.38 0.03
N ALA A 67 5.86 4.59 0.86
CA ALA A 67 4.99 3.51 1.31
C ALA A 67 4.22 2.89 0.13
N ILE A 68 3.67 3.71 -0.75
CA ILE A 68 3.00 3.25 -1.98
C ILE A 68 3.95 2.40 -2.83
N ALA A 69 5.16 2.86 -3.10
CA ALA A 69 6.15 2.11 -3.88
C ALA A 69 6.48 0.75 -3.24
N LYS A 70 6.56 0.69 -1.90
CA LYS A 70 6.76 -0.58 -1.16
C LYS A 70 5.56 -1.51 -1.29
N VAL A 71 4.34 -1.01 -1.15
CA VAL A 71 3.11 -1.81 -1.33
C VAL A 71 3.05 -2.37 -2.75
N GLU A 72 3.33 -1.54 -3.75
CA GLU A 72 3.35 -1.95 -5.16
C GLU A 72 4.34 -3.09 -5.41
N ALA A 73 5.58 -2.95 -4.91
CA ALA A 73 6.60 -3.98 -5.06
C ALA A 73 6.22 -5.33 -4.44
N VAL A 74 5.50 -5.32 -3.31
CA VAL A 74 4.99 -6.55 -2.68
C VAL A 74 3.86 -7.14 -3.50
N LEU A 75 2.88 -6.31 -3.93
CA LEU A 75 1.74 -6.79 -4.72
C LEU A 75 2.16 -7.37 -6.08
N ARG A 76 3.13 -6.75 -6.77
CA ARG A 76 3.69 -7.29 -8.03
C ARG A 76 4.31 -8.66 -7.82
N ARG A 77 5.12 -8.82 -6.77
CA ARG A 77 5.74 -10.10 -6.40
C ARG A 77 4.71 -11.18 -6.08
N ILE A 78 3.61 -10.83 -5.40
CA ILE A 78 2.53 -11.78 -5.11
C ILE A 78 1.80 -12.17 -6.41
N ALA A 79 1.58 -11.22 -7.32
CA ALA A 79 0.83 -11.45 -8.56
C ALA A 79 1.63 -12.18 -9.66
N GLU A 80 2.96 -12.22 -9.55
CA GLU A 80 3.88 -12.93 -10.44
C GLU A 80 4.19 -14.38 -9.98
N ARG A 81 3.67 -14.78 -8.81
CA ARG A 81 3.73 -16.17 -8.31
C ARG A 81 2.56 -16.98 -8.83
#